data_AF-A0AB38XZ87-F1
#
_entry.id   AF-A0AB38XZ87-F1
#
_cell.length_a   1.000
_cell.length_b   1.000
_cell.length_c   1.000
_cell.angle_alpha   90.00
_cell.angle_beta   90.00
_cell.angle_gamma   90.00
#
_symmetry.space_group_name_H-M   'P 1'
#
loop_
_entity.id
_entity.type
_entity.pdbx_description
1 polymer ?
#
loop_
_entity_poly.entity_id
_entity_poly.type
_entity_poly.pdbx_seq_one_letter_code
_entity_poly.pdbx_strand_id
1 'polypeptide(L)' 'MKDTFMDTAKVMSKGQVTIPKRIRELLDLQNGDYVTFVVNKDKVQIQNSKTFIEENIDK' A
#
# COMPACT_ATOMS: atom_id res chain seq x y z
N MET A 1 20.93 -7.22 -2.36
CA MET A 1 19.75 -7.00 -3.22
C MET A 1 18.91 -8.26 -3.22
N LYS A 2 18.05 -8.37 -2.22
CA LYS A 2 16.93 -9.31 -2.20
C LYS A 2 15.75 -8.54 -1.63
N ASP A 3 15.46 -7.41 -2.27
CA ASP A 3 14.53 -6.39 -1.76
C ASP A 3 13.09 -6.63 -2.21
N THR A 4 12.84 -7.80 -2.80
CA THR A 4 11.50 -8.27 -3.09
C THR A 4 11.02 -9.12 -1.94
N PHE A 5 10.19 -8.52 -1.09
CA PHE A 5 9.41 -9.23 -0.08
C PHE A 5 7.99 -9.45 -0.62
N MET A 6 7.47 -10.66 -0.41
CA MET A 6 6.11 -11.04 -0.79
C MET A 6 5.40 -11.54 0.46
N ASP A 7 4.24 -10.99 0.76
CA ASP A 7 3.37 -11.45 1.83
C ASP A 7 1.98 -11.72 1.24
N THR A 8 1.29 -12.71 1.80
CA THR A 8 -0.08 -13.05 1.37
C THR A 8 -1.04 -12.76 2.50
N ALA A 9 -2.05 -11.94 2.22
CA ALA A 9 -3.12 -11.64 3.16
C ALA A 9 -4.43 -12.27 2.70
N LYS A 10 -5.20 -12.79 3.66
CA LYS A 10 -6.54 -13.31 3.39
C LYS A 10 -7.53 -12.15 3.32
N VAL A 11 -8.43 -12.21 2.34
CA VAL A 11 -9.60 -11.32 2.30
C VAL A 11 -10.56 -11.77 3.40
N MET A 12 -10.84 -10.86 4.32
CA MET A 12 -11.76 -11.05 5.44
C MET A 12 -13.19 -10.73 5.02
N SER A 13 -14.15 -10.93 5.93
CA SER A 13 -15.54 -10.53 5.70
C SER A 13 -15.63 -9.06 5.27
N LYS A 14 -16.61 -8.74 4.43
CA LYS A 14 -16.82 -7.38 3.88
C LYS A 14 -15.72 -6.89 2.91
N GLY A 15 -14.92 -7.80 2.35
CA GLY A 15 -13.90 -7.45 1.36
C GLY A 15 -12.68 -6.73 1.93
N GLN A 16 -12.47 -6.81 3.26
CA GLN A 16 -11.34 -6.16 3.92
C GLN A 16 -10.07 -7.00 3.80
N VAL A 17 -8.93 -6.34 3.62
CA VAL A 17 -7.60 -6.97 3.69
C VAL A 17 -6.77 -6.22 4.72
N THR A 18 -6.12 -6.96 5.61
CA THR A 18 -5.20 -6.38 6.59
C THR A 18 -3.84 -6.13 5.93
N ILE A 19 -3.30 -4.92 6.07
CA ILE A 19 -1.91 -4.63 5.73
C ILE A 19 -1.02 -5.15 6.89
N PRO A 20 -0.20 -6.20 6.67
CA PRO A 20 0.65 -6.76 7.71
C PRO A 20 1.55 -5.69 8.35
N LYS A 21 1.87 -5.85 9.64
CA LYS A 21 2.66 -4.88 10.42
C LYS A 21 3.95 -4.47 9.72
N ARG A 22 4.67 -5.45 9.17
CA ARG A 22 5.91 -5.23 8.43
C ARG A 22 5.74 -4.36 7.20
N ILE A 23 4.65 -4.52 6.44
CA ILE A 23 4.37 -3.68 5.27
C ILE A 23 4.03 -2.25 5.69
N ARG A 24 3.29 -2.08 6.79
CA ARG A 24 3.01 -0.74 7.36
C ARG A 24 4.28 -0.02 7.77
N GLU A 25 5.21 -0.70 8.42
CA GLU A 25 6.50 -0.13 8.81
C GLU A 25 7.34 0.28 7.59
N LEU A 26 7.29 -0.48 6.49
CA LEU A 26 8.00 -0.16 5.24
C LEU A 26 7.39 1.03 4.48
N LEU A 27 6.08 1.23 4.57
CA LEU A 27 5.34 2.31 3.91
C LEU A 27 5.13 3.55 4.82
N ASP A 28 5.69 3.52 6.03
CA ASP A 28 5.49 4.51 7.09
C ASP A 28 4.00 4.83 7.33
N LEU A 29 3.19 3.79 7.51
CA LEU A 29 1.75 3.89 7.73
C LEU A 29 1.37 3.75 9.21
N GLN A 30 0.60 4.71 9.69
CA GLN A 30 0.03 4.78 11.02
C GLN A 30 -1.51 4.66 11.00
N ASN A 31 -2.10 4.50 12.18
CA ASN A 31 -3.55 4.47 12.29
C ASN A 31 -4.13 5.85 11.94
N GLY A 32 -5.05 5.89 10.99
CA GLY A 32 -5.64 7.13 10.49
C GLY A 32 -5.04 7.63 9.18
N ASP A 33 -3.93 7.02 8.72
CA ASP A 33 -3.35 7.35 7.43
C ASP A 33 -4.19 6.84 6.27
N TYR A 34 -4.14 7.58 5.17
CA TYR A 34 -4.74 7.20 3.91
C TYR A 34 -3.73 6.45 3.04
N VAL A 35 -4.24 5.45 2.32
CA VAL A 35 -3.49 4.72 1.31
C VAL A 35 -4.14 4.90 -0.06
N THR A 36 -3.32 5.05 -1.09
CA THR A 36 -3.78 5.17 -2.48
C THR A 36 -3.64 3.82 -3.18
N PHE A 37 -4.71 3.36 -3.81
CA PHE A 37 -4.68 2.19 -4.69
C PHE A 37 -4.49 2.64 -6.13
N VAL A 38 -3.37 2.26 -6.74
CA VAL A 38 -3.10 2.49 -8.17
C VAL A 38 -3.37 1.18 -8.91
N VAL A 39 -4.35 1.20 -9.82
CA VAL A 39 -4.74 0.04 -10.62
C VAL A 39 -4.13 0.17 -12.02
N ASN A 40 -3.32 -0.80 -12.42
CA ASN A 40 -2.78 -0.89 -13.78
C ASN A 40 -2.97 -2.31 -14.31
N LYS A 41 -3.84 -2.44 -15.33
CA LYS A 41 -4.23 -3.71 -15.94
C LYS A 41 -4.72 -4.72 -14.89
N ASP A 42 -3.87 -5.69 -14.56
CA ASP A 42 -4.11 -6.83 -13.67
C ASP A 42 -3.44 -6.67 -12.31
N LYS A 43 -2.77 -5.54 -12.05
CA LYS A 43 -2.01 -5.29 -10.83
C LYS A 43 -2.57 -4.10 -10.08
N VAL A 44 -2.60 -4.25 -8.75
CA VAL A 44 -2.90 -3.17 -7.81
C VAL A 44 -1.63 -2.88 -7.01
N GLN A 45 -1.26 -1.61 -6.94
CA GLN A 45 -0.19 -1.12 -6.08
C GLN A 45 -0.81 -0.28 -4.96
N ILE A 46 -0.29 -0.43 -3.76
CA ILE A 46 -0.65 0.38 -2.59
C ILE A 46 0.51 1.31 -2.30
N GLN A 47 0.22 2.61 -2.22
CA GLN A 47 1.22 3.64 -1.94
C GLN A 47 0.74 4.54 -0.81
N ASN A 48 1.69 5.12 -0.08
CA ASN A 48 1.37 6.17 0.89
C ASN A 48 0.78 7.38 0.15
N SER A 49 -0.41 7.84 0.56
CA SER A 49 -1.11 8.91 -0.18
C SER A 49 -0.36 10.23 -0.16
N LYS A 50 0.37 10.53 0.91
CA LYS A 50 1.16 11.77 1.01
C LYS A 50 2.27 11.78 -0.02
N THR A 51 3.09 10.72 -0.05
CA THR A 51 4.17 10.56 -1.03
C THR A 51 3.64 10.53 -2.46
N PHE A 52 2.53 9.83 -2.70
CA PHE A 52 1.93 9.77 -4.03
C PHE A 52 1.51 11.16 -4.53
N ILE A 53 0.91 11.99 -3.66
CA ILE A 53 0.50 13.35 -4.00
C ILE A 53 1.75 14.22 -4.30
N GLU A 54 2.76 14.17 -3.44
CA GLU A 54 4.02 14.91 -3.64
C GLU A 54 4.68 14.55 -4.98
N GLU A 55 4.76 13.27 -5.34
CA GLU A 55 5.40 12.81 -6.59
C GLU A 55 4.62 13.13 -7.88
N ASN A 56 3.31 13.37 -7.79
CA ASN A 56 2.44 13.50 -8.97
C ASN A 56 1.82 14.90 -9.14
N ILE A 57 1.91 15.79 -8.15
CA ILE A 57 1.45 17.18 -8.27
C ILE A 57 2.56 18.11 -8.81
N ASP A 58 3.84 17.73 -8.72
CA ASP A 58 4.96 18.51 -9.27
C ASP A 58 5.33 18.18 -10.73
N LYS A 59 4.37 17.69 -11.54
CA LYS A 59 4.52 17.43 -12.98
C LYS A 59 3.58 18.24 -13.84
#